data_AF-K3WJ07-F1
#
_entry.id   AF-K3WJ07-F1
#
_cell.length_a   1.000
_cell.length_b   1.000
_cell.length_c   1.000
_cell.angle_alpha   90.00
_cell.angle_beta   90.00
_cell.angle_gamma   90.00
#
_symmetry.space_group_name_H-M   'P 1'
#
loop_
_entity.id
_entity.type
_entity.pdbx_description
1 polymer ?
#
loop_
_entity_poly.entity_id
_entity_poly.type
_entity_poly.pdbx_seq_one_letter_code
_entity_poly.pdbx_strand_id
1 'polypeptide(L)'
;MMKQLTRGLRKYSVTSVADMSASGDQHKEEDEDAGASMLHKDFWLEALDDQHRYGFHLRAFHRAWKDDMARRVPAAADASFFHWLDHGRGRYVELPDCSQHALRSTHVQYCDEQTRRQYEVRFVSRPPPRSSQGDESVALEPVVLAEYVATGKLVHTDDLSKWIFVIDLEHKMYLARKRKGVFHHSSFVAGAPIFAAGKIMIQQGQIIAIEPHSGHFKPTLKNLTALVRTLRNQHVDLDLIAFIRPKKWSCAWPFLPSHLSELEDLASDTDYCYKSDSDETDGAPNGLGRR
;
A
#
# COMPACT_ATOMS: atom_id res chain seq x y z
N MET A 1 -26.39 -21.31 4.39
CA MET A 1 -27.77 -20.89 4.05
C MET A 1 -27.79 -19.36 4.07
N MET A 2 -27.31 -18.71 2.99
CA MET A 2 -27.23 -17.26 2.88
C MET A 2 -28.43 -16.77 2.07
N LYS A 3 -29.25 -15.92 2.70
CA LYS A 3 -30.44 -15.33 2.08
C LYS A 3 -30.01 -14.34 1.01
N GLN A 4 -30.61 -14.47 -0.17
CA GLN A 4 -30.55 -13.50 -1.25
C GLN A 4 -30.94 -12.11 -0.72
N LEU A 5 -30.02 -11.15 -0.79
CA LEU A 5 -30.29 -9.73 -0.64
C LEU A 5 -30.35 -9.11 -2.04
N THR A 6 -31.46 -9.34 -2.74
CA THR A 6 -31.85 -8.53 -3.90
C THR A 6 -32.97 -7.61 -3.45
N ARG A 7 -32.67 -6.34 -3.16
CA ARG A 7 -33.67 -5.26 -3.24
C ARG A 7 -33.03 -3.87 -3.11
N GLY A 8 -33.13 -3.10 -4.21
CA GLY A 8 -33.20 -1.64 -4.20
C GLY A 8 -31.89 -0.88 -3.99
N LEU A 9 -30.98 -0.92 -4.96
CA LEU A 9 -29.95 0.12 -5.07
C LEU A 9 -30.63 1.45 -5.43
N ARG A 10 -30.81 2.31 -4.42
CA ARG A 10 -30.98 3.75 -4.66
C ARG A 10 -29.65 4.25 -5.23
N LYS A 11 -29.69 4.90 -6.40
CA LYS A 11 -28.55 5.60 -6.98
C LYS A 11 -28.10 6.68 -6.00
N TYR A 12 -26.85 6.61 -5.52
CA TYR A 12 -26.26 7.64 -4.66
C TYR A 12 -25.17 8.34 -5.46
N SER A 13 -25.40 9.60 -5.83
CA SER A 13 -24.40 10.39 -6.53
C SER A 13 -23.24 10.72 -5.57
N VAL A 14 -22.02 10.35 -5.96
CA VAL A 14 -20.78 10.88 -5.37
C VAL A 14 -20.64 12.35 -5.78
N THR A 15 -21.43 13.23 -5.17
CA THR A 15 -21.48 14.65 -5.56
C THR A 15 -20.25 15.43 -5.07
N SER A 16 -19.49 14.92 -4.09
CA SER A 16 -18.34 15.66 -3.52
C SER A 16 -17.01 15.47 -4.27
N VAL A 17 -16.89 14.50 -5.18
CA VAL A 17 -15.64 14.28 -5.94
C VAL A 17 -15.76 14.78 -7.38
N ALA A 18 -16.99 14.94 -7.89
CA ALA A 18 -17.29 15.48 -9.21
C ALA A 18 -17.04 17.00 -9.31
N ASP A 19 -17.23 17.74 -8.22
CA ASP A 19 -17.06 19.21 -8.18
C ASP A 19 -15.59 19.66 -8.22
N MET A 20 -14.61 18.74 -8.17
CA MET A 20 -13.21 19.07 -8.45
C MET A 20 -12.84 19.05 -9.93
N SER A 21 -13.80 18.82 -10.83
CA SER A 21 -13.56 18.71 -12.28
C SER A 21 -14.57 19.43 -13.18
N ALA A 22 -15.49 20.23 -12.62
CA ALA A 22 -16.56 20.87 -13.39
C ALA A 22 -16.41 22.40 -13.43
N SER A 23 -15.42 22.87 -14.19
CA SER A 23 -15.39 24.22 -14.77
C SER A 23 -14.93 24.06 -16.22
N GLY A 24 -15.85 24.11 -17.16
CA GLY A 24 -15.54 23.98 -18.58
C GLY A 24 -14.86 25.24 -19.11
N ASP A 25 -13.64 25.10 -19.62
CA ASP A 25 -13.18 25.86 -20.77
C ASP A 25 -12.07 25.08 -21.52
N GLN A 26 -12.01 25.27 -22.83
CA GLN A 26 -11.26 24.44 -23.77
C GLN A 26 -9.74 24.70 -23.72
N HIS A 27 -8.95 23.63 -23.85
CA HIS A 27 -7.48 23.59 -24.02
C HIS A 27 -6.58 23.92 -22.80
N LYS A 28 -6.36 22.90 -21.96
CA LYS A 28 -5.05 22.35 -21.55
C LYS A 28 -5.29 21.16 -20.61
N GLU A 29 -4.83 19.97 -20.98
CA GLU A 29 -4.62 18.87 -20.03
C GLU A 29 -3.54 19.34 -19.05
N GLU A 30 -3.94 19.95 -17.94
CA GLU A 30 -3.09 20.11 -16.77
C GLU A 30 -3.03 18.76 -16.06
N ASP A 31 -2.25 17.87 -16.66
CA ASP A 31 -1.76 16.60 -16.09
C ASP A 31 -0.69 16.89 -15.02
N GLU A 32 -0.94 17.88 -14.14
CA GLU A 32 0.01 18.33 -13.14
C GLU A 32 -0.38 17.80 -11.76
N ASP A 33 0.36 16.76 -11.38
CA ASP A 33 0.66 16.37 -10.01
C ASP A 33 -0.42 15.56 -9.27
N ALA A 34 -0.80 14.41 -9.86
CA ALA A 34 -1.08 13.23 -9.05
C ALA A 34 0.23 12.80 -8.34
N GLY A 35 0.65 13.58 -7.33
CA GLY A 35 1.98 13.51 -6.75
C GLY A 35 2.40 12.07 -6.47
N ALA A 36 3.41 11.63 -7.20
CA ALA A 36 3.94 10.28 -7.08
C ALA A 36 4.30 10.03 -5.60
N SER A 37 3.78 8.93 -5.07
CA SER A 37 4.08 8.49 -3.72
C SER A 37 5.44 7.80 -3.73
N MET A 38 6.40 8.43 -3.05
CA MET A 38 7.75 7.91 -2.90
C MET A 38 7.80 6.87 -1.77
N LEU A 39 8.75 5.95 -1.88
CA LEU A 39 9.07 5.05 -0.78
C LEU A 39 9.45 5.88 0.47
N HIS A 40 8.81 5.58 1.58
CA HIS A 40 9.01 6.30 2.83
C HIS A 40 10.44 6.10 3.33
N LYS A 41 11.05 7.17 3.89
CA LYS A 41 12.41 7.20 4.43
C LYS A 41 12.73 6.20 5.55
N ASP A 42 11.77 5.39 5.99
CA ASP A 42 12.07 4.30 6.92
C ASP A 42 12.56 3.05 6.17
N PHE A 43 12.30 2.95 4.87
CA PHE A 43 12.55 1.74 4.09
C PHE A 43 13.66 1.92 3.04
N TRP A 44 14.36 3.06 3.02
CA TRP A 44 15.44 3.29 2.06
C TRP A 44 16.59 2.28 2.23
N LEU A 45 16.89 1.85 3.47
CA LEU A 45 17.92 0.84 3.72
C LEU A 45 17.58 -0.50 3.05
N GLU A 46 16.31 -0.90 3.09
CA GLU A 46 15.83 -2.14 2.46
C GLU A 46 15.94 -2.06 0.94
N ALA A 47 15.61 -0.91 0.36
CA ALA A 47 15.70 -0.68 -1.08
C ALA A 47 17.16 -0.56 -1.59
N LEU A 48 18.08 -0.05 -0.76
CA LEU A 48 19.50 0.07 -1.11
C LEU A 48 20.34 -1.18 -0.81
N ASP A 49 19.86 -2.08 0.05
CA ASP A 49 20.58 -3.29 0.40
C ASP A 49 20.51 -4.31 -0.75
N ASP A 50 21.66 -4.69 -1.32
CA ASP A 50 21.75 -5.67 -2.41
C ASP A 50 21.21 -7.06 -2.01
N GLN A 51 21.21 -7.37 -0.70
CA GLN A 51 20.62 -8.61 -0.18
C GLN A 51 19.11 -8.47 0.06
N HIS A 52 18.57 -7.24 0.01
CA HIS A 52 17.18 -6.92 0.33
C HIS A 52 16.74 -7.42 1.70
N ARG A 53 17.61 -7.34 2.72
CA ARG A 53 17.26 -7.73 4.09
C ARG A 53 16.15 -6.85 4.62
N TYR A 54 15.29 -7.44 5.46
CA TYR A 54 14.09 -6.77 5.93
C TYR A 54 14.41 -5.45 6.64
N GLY A 55 13.79 -4.35 6.19
CA GLY A 55 14.12 -2.99 6.62
C GLY A 55 13.96 -2.77 8.13
N PHE A 56 13.04 -3.47 8.79
CA PHE A 56 12.90 -3.40 10.24
C PHE A 56 14.18 -3.83 10.97
N HIS A 57 14.79 -4.94 10.53
CA HIS A 57 16.05 -5.43 11.08
C HIS A 57 17.20 -4.49 10.72
N LEU A 58 17.31 -4.07 9.46
CA LEU A 58 18.36 -3.13 9.01
C LEU A 58 18.36 -1.83 9.82
N ARG A 59 17.19 -1.28 10.16
CA ARG A 59 17.10 -0.06 10.98
C ARG A 59 17.61 -0.24 12.41
N ALA A 60 17.37 -1.41 13.02
CA ALA A 60 17.89 -1.70 14.36
C ALA A 60 19.42 -1.72 14.34
N PHE A 61 20.00 -2.42 13.37
CA PHE A 61 21.46 -2.46 13.18
C PHE A 61 22.05 -1.11 12.76
N HIS A 62 21.34 -0.33 11.93
CA HIS A 62 21.76 1.02 11.56
C HIS A 62 21.81 1.97 12.76
N ARG A 63 20.89 1.81 13.73
CA ARG A 63 20.94 2.55 14.99
C ARG A 63 22.17 2.17 15.81
N ALA A 64 22.46 0.87 15.93
CA ALA A 64 23.65 0.39 16.61
C ALA A 64 24.95 0.85 15.93
N TRP A 65 24.98 0.90 14.60
CA TRP A 65 26.10 1.44 13.83
C TRP A 65 26.34 2.92 14.12
N LYS A 66 25.29 3.77 14.07
CA LYS A 66 25.41 5.20 14.41
C LYS A 66 25.97 5.42 15.82
N ASP A 67 25.51 4.62 16.77
CA ASP A 67 25.99 4.65 18.14
C ASP A 67 27.46 4.23 18.27
N ASP A 68 27.92 3.25 17.49
CA ASP A 68 29.34 2.85 17.42
C ASP A 68 30.19 3.97 16.80
N MET A 69 29.71 4.60 15.72
CA MET A 69 30.36 5.75 15.07
C MET A 69 30.48 6.97 15.99
N ALA A 70 29.50 7.21 16.87
CA ALA A 70 29.53 8.31 17.81
C ALA A 70 30.56 8.12 18.94
N ARG A 71 30.88 6.87 19.29
CA ARG A 71 31.78 6.54 20.41
C ARG A 71 33.24 6.34 20.00
N ARG A 72 33.53 6.18 18.71
CA ARG A 72 34.85 5.74 18.22
C ARG A 72 35.20 6.43 16.91
N VAL A 73 36.50 6.56 16.63
CA VAL A 73 36.98 6.88 15.29
C VAL A 73 36.92 5.59 14.46
N PRO A 74 36.04 5.49 13.45
CA PRO A 74 35.94 4.28 12.66
C PRO A 74 37.16 4.11 11.77
N ALA A 75 37.52 2.85 11.48
CA ALA A 75 38.36 2.59 10.32
C ALA A 75 37.62 3.08 9.06
N ALA A 76 38.35 3.59 8.06
CA ALA A 76 37.74 4.19 6.86
C ALA A 76 36.69 3.28 6.18
N ALA A 77 36.89 1.96 6.22
CA ALA A 77 35.94 0.99 5.66
C ALA A 77 34.65 0.84 6.48
N ASP A 78 34.70 1.02 7.81
CA ASP A 78 33.54 0.90 8.71
C ASP A 78 32.67 2.18 8.73
N ALA A 79 33.07 3.22 8.00
CA ALA A 79 32.24 4.40 7.72
C ALA A 79 31.06 4.08 6.79
N SER A 80 31.07 2.94 6.10
CA SER A 80 29.91 2.42 5.37
C SER A 80 29.13 1.46 6.27
N PHE A 81 27.82 1.71 6.44
CA PHE A 81 26.95 0.87 7.23
C PHE A 81 26.96 -0.60 6.77
N PHE A 82 26.82 -0.86 5.47
CA PHE A 82 26.78 -2.23 4.94
C PHE A 82 28.13 -2.95 5.10
N HIS A 83 29.24 -2.23 4.91
CA HIS A 83 30.56 -2.81 5.20
C HIS A 83 30.72 -3.15 6.68
N TRP A 84 30.37 -2.22 7.57
CA TRP A 84 30.41 -2.46 9.02
C TRP A 84 29.55 -3.66 9.42
N LEU A 85 28.37 -3.80 8.80
CA LEU A 85 27.41 -4.88 9.08
C LEU A 85 27.92 -6.25 8.62
N ASP A 86 28.49 -6.32 7.41
CA ASP A 86 28.81 -7.59 6.74
C ASP A 86 30.26 -8.02 6.84
N HIS A 87 31.18 -7.07 7.06
CA HIS A 87 32.64 -7.33 7.11
C HIS A 87 33.30 -6.75 8.36
N GLY A 88 32.71 -5.71 8.95
CA GLY A 88 33.21 -5.07 10.16
C GLY A 88 32.69 -5.72 11.45
N ARG A 89 32.60 -4.87 12.49
CA ARG A 89 32.19 -5.24 13.85
C ARG A 89 30.71 -5.61 13.94
N GLY A 90 29.87 -5.09 13.06
CA GLY A 90 28.43 -5.32 13.05
C GLY A 90 28.06 -6.80 12.99
N ARG A 91 28.90 -7.63 12.37
CA ARG A 91 28.77 -9.10 12.32
C ARG A 91 28.64 -9.78 13.68
N TYR A 92 29.20 -9.18 14.72
CA TYR A 92 29.25 -9.74 16.07
C TYR A 92 28.27 -9.04 17.02
N VAL A 93 27.51 -8.06 16.54
CA VAL A 93 26.50 -7.35 17.34
C VAL A 93 25.24 -8.19 17.39
N GLU A 94 24.78 -8.49 18.59
CA GLU A 94 23.48 -9.11 18.85
C GLU A 94 22.57 -8.08 19.52
N LEU A 95 21.41 -7.81 18.94
CA LEU A 95 20.42 -6.86 19.48
C LEU A 95 19.26 -7.63 20.14
N PRO A 96 18.73 -7.17 21.28
CA PRO A 96 17.62 -7.85 21.96
C PRO A 96 16.39 -8.08 21.08
N ASP A 97 16.06 -7.09 20.24
CA ASP A 97 14.87 -7.13 19.38
C ASP A 97 15.13 -7.74 18.00
N CYS A 98 16.40 -8.00 17.65
CA CYS A 98 16.78 -8.52 16.34
C CYS A 98 18.16 -9.19 16.37
N SER A 99 18.18 -10.52 16.29
CA SER A 99 19.44 -11.25 16.19
C SER A 99 20.09 -11.11 14.80
N GLN A 100 21.40 -11.39 14.71
CA GLN A 100 22.08 -11.50 13.41
C GLN A 100 21.45 -12.57 12.53
N HIS A 101 21.00 -13.67 13.13
CA HIS A 101 20.30 -14.72 12.39
C HIS A 101 19.00 -14.19 11.77
N ALA A 102 18.16 -13.48 12.53
CA ALA A 102 16.91 -12.92 12.03
C ALA A 102 17.12 -11.89 10.91
N LEU A 103 18.16 -11.06 11.03
CA LEU A 103 18.57 -10.13 9.98
C LEU A 103 18.92 -10.86 8.69
N ARG A 104 19.74 -11.91 8.78
CA ARG A 104 20.26 -12.67 7.62
C ARG A 104 19.29 -13.69 7.06
N SER A 105 18.23 -14.06 7.78
CA SER A 105 17.24 -15.02 7.32
C SER A 105 16.04 -14.37 6.63
N THR A 106 15.84 -13.06 6.81
CA THR A 106 14.61 -12.37 6.39
C THR A 106 14.91 -11.41 5.25
N HIS A 107 14.45 -11.77 4.05
CA HIS A 107 14.66 -11.00 2.83
C HIS A 107 13.34 -10.63 2.18
N VAL A 108 13.27 -9.38 1.71
CA VAL A 108 12.17 -8.88 0.90
C VAL A 108 12.38 -9.32 -0.54
N GLN A 109 11.32 -9.87 -1.12
CA GLN A 109 11.27 -10.25 -2.51
C GLN A 109 10.78 -9.04 -3.32
N TYR A 110 11.70 -8.37 -3.99
CA TYR A 110 11.36 -7.38 -5.01
C TYR A 110 11.11 -8.07 -6.35
N CYS A 111 10.09 -7.61 -7.06
CA CYS A 111 9.77 -8.09 -8.40
C CYS A 111 10.63 -7.35 -9.44
N ASP A 112 11.20 -8.10 -10.36
CA ASP A 112 11.60 -7.58 -11.66
C ASP A 112 10.37 -7.44 -12.58
N GLU A 113 10.57 -6.97 -13.81
CA GLU A 113 9.48 -6.81 -14.77
C GLU A 113 8.74 -8.12 -15.06
N GLN A 114 9.46 -9.23 -15.20
CA GLN A 114 8.89 -10.53 -15.56
C GLN A 114 8.03 -11.12 -14.44
N THR A 115 8.56 -11.13 -13.22
CA THR A 115 7.85 -11.61 -12.03
C THR A 115 6.69 -10.69 -11.68
N ARG A 116 6.83 -9.38 -11.88
CA ARG A 116 5.76 -8.40 -11.65
C ARG A 116 4.51 -8.66 -12.50
N ARG A 117 4.67 -9.10 -13.75
CA ARG A 117 3.55 -9.45 -14.65
C ARG A 117 2.63 -10.54 -14.08
N GLN A 118 3.12 -11.39 -13.18
CA GLN A 118 2.28 -12.43 -12.52
C GLN A 118 1.24 -11.83 -11.58
N TYR A 119 1.49 -10.61 -11.09
CA TYR A 119 0.62 -9.91 -10.15
C TYR A 119 -0.24 -8.84 -10.82
N GLU A 120 -0.01 -8.57 -12.10
CA GLU A 120 -0.74 -7.56 -12.85
C GLU A 120 -2.21 -7.96 -13.00
N VAL A 121 -3.10 -7.02 -12.73
CA VAL A 121 -4.55 -7.19 -12.87
C VAL A 121 -5.08 -6.21 -13.91
N ARG A 122 -6.06 -6.68 -14.67
CA ARG A 122 -6.83 -5.86 -15.62
C ARG A 122 -8.31 -5.95 -15.31
N PHE A 123 -9.04 -4.93 -15.72
CA PHE A 123 -10.49 -4.85 -15.57
C PHE A 123 -11.15 -5.20 -16.88
N VAL A 124 -12.02 -6.21 -16.86
CA VAL A 124 -12.75 -6.69 -18.05
C VAL A 124 -14.24 -6.54 -17.85
N SER A 125 -14.89 -5.93 -18.84
CA SER A 125 -16.35 -5.86 -18.91
C SER A 125 -16.89 -7.24 -19.33
N ARG A 126 -17.76 -7.82 -18.50
CA ARG A 126 -18.43 -9.09 -18.81
C ARG A 126 -19.94 -8.89 -18.82
N PRO A 127 -20.66 -9.63 -19.69
CA PRO A 127 -22.10 -9.64 -19.62
C PRO A 127 -22.55 -10.13 -18.24
N PRO A 128 -23.68 -9.60 -17.75
CA PRO A 128 -24.23 -9.96 -16.46
C PRO A 128 -24.53 -11.48 -16.39
N PRO A 129 -24.41 -12.10 -15.21
CA PRO A 129 -24.78 -13.50 -15.05
C PRO A 129 -26.25 -13.68 -15.44
N ARG A 130 -26.51 -14.61 -16.38
CA ARG A 130 -27.88 -14.93 -16.82
C ARG A 130 -28.67 -15.43 -15.62
N SER A 131 -29.81 -14.82 -15.32
CA SER A 131 -30.74 -15.36 -14.34
C SER A 131 -31.28 -16.70 -14.85
N SER A 132 -31.16 -17.75 -14.04
CA SER A 132 -31.77 -19.06 -14.31
C SER A 132 -33.30 -19.07 -14.19
N GLN A 133 -33.92 -17.91 -13.98
CA GLN A 133 -35.35 -17.66 -14.12
C GLN A 133 -35.57 -16.68 -15.28
N GLY A 134 -36.34 -17.13 -16.27
CA GLY A 134 -36.53 -16.49 -17.57
C GLY A 134 -37.40 -15.24 -17.55
N ASP A 135 -36.95 -14.20 -16.85
CA ASP A 135 -37.49 -12.86 -16.99
C ASP A 135 -36.63 -12.08 -17.99
N GLU A 136 -36.93 -12.23 -19.28
CA GLU A 136 -36.23 -11.62 -20.42
C GLU A 136 -36.61 -10.14 -20.65
N SER A 137 -36.52 -9.26 -19.63
CA SER A 137 -36.88 -7.85 -19.85
C SER A 137 -36.08 -6.80 -19.08
N VAL A 138 -34.94 -7.14 -18.49
CA VAL A 138 -34.00 -6.12 -18.03
C VAL A 138 -32.63 -6.41 -18.64
N ALA A 139 -32.21 -5.57 -19.59
CA ALA A 139 -30.82 -5.53 -20.01
C ALA A 139 -29.99 -5.16 -18.77
N LEU A 140 -29.45 -6.18 -18.10
CA LEU A 140 -28.57 -5.97 -16.97
C LEU A 140 -27.29 -5.32 -17.51
N GLU A 141 -26.82 -4.28 -16.83
CA GLU A 141 -25.58 -3.60 -17.19
C GLU A 141 -24.40 -4.58 -17.09
N PRO A 142 -23.41 -4.48 -17.99
CA PRO A 142 -22.22 -5.32 -17.92
C PRO A 142 -21.45 -5.04 -16.63
N VAL A 143 -20.91 -6.09 -16.03
CA VAL A 143 -20.16 -6.01 -14.78
C VAL A 143 -18.67 -5.98 -15.10
N VAL A 144 -17.94 -5.02 -14.52
CA VAL A 144 -16.49 -4.95 -14.63
C VAL A 144 -15.84 -5.82 -13.56
N LEU A 145 -15.00 -6.75 -14.00
CA LEU A 145 -14.35 -7.75 -13.15
C LEU A 145 -12.83 -7.65 -13.26
N ALA A 146 -12.13 -7.78 -12.14
CA ALA A 146 -10.68 -7.92 -12.08
C ALA A 146 -10.25 -9.36 -12.41
N GLU A 147 -9.30 -9.49 -13.33
CA GLU A 147 -8.62 -10.74 -13.63
C GLU A 147 -7.10 -10.55 -13.71
N TYR A 148 -6.34 -11.60 -13.37
CA TYR A 148 -4.89 -11.58 -13.54
C TYR A 148 -4.53 -11.59 -15.01
N VAL A 149 -3.69 -10.64 -15.46
CA VAL A 149 -3.25 -10.54 -16.86
C VAL A 149 -2.55 -11.83 -17.30
N ALA A 150 -1.68 -12.38 -16.45
CA ALA A 150 -0.89 -13.56 -16.80
C ALA A 150 -1.72 -14.84 -17.00
N THR A 151 -2.88 -14.98 -16.34
CA THR A 151 -3.65 -16.24 -16.34
C THR A 151 -5.07 -16.11 -16.86
N GLY A 152 -5.61 -14.90 -16.99
CA GLY A 152 -7.03 -14.65 -17.30
C GLY A 152 -8.01 -15.12 -16.22
N LYS A 153 -7.51 -15.56 -15.06
CA LYS A 153 -8.37 -16.00 -13.94
C LYS A 153 -8.90 -14.78 -13.18
N LEU A 154 -10.19 -14.83 -12.85
CA LEU A 154 -10.80 -13.84 -11.98
C LEU A 154 -10.07 -13.78 -10.64
N VAL A 155 -9.84 -12.57 -10.16
CA VAL A 155 -9.20 -12.37 -8.86
C VAL A 155 -10.20 -12.70 -7.75
N HIS A 156 -9.74 -13.43 -6.74
CA HIS A 156 -10.50 -13.66 -5.52
C HIS A 156 -9.56 -13.60 -4.33
N THR A 157 -9.89 -12.77 -3.36
CA THR A 157 -9.15 -12.61 -2.11
C THR A 157 -9.81 -13.41 -1.00
N ASP A 158 -9.03 -14.15 -0.22
CA ASP A 158 -9.52 -14.82 0.98
C ASP A 158 -9.56 -13.87 2.19
N ASP A 159 -10.53 -14.10 3.08
CA ASP A 159 -10.81 -13.23 4.23
C ASP A 159 -9.77 -13.33 5.37
N LEU A 160 -8.94 -14.38 5.36
CA LEU A 160 -7.92 -14.64 6.39
C LEU A 160 -6.58 -13.96 6.08
N SER A 161 -6.50 -13.25 4.96
CA SER A 161 -5.26 -12.72 4.43
C SER A 161 -5.32 -11.23 4.15
N LYS A 162 -4.19 -10.56 4.38
CA LYS A 162 -4.02 -9.17 3.96
C LYS A 162 -3.64 -9.15 2.49
N TRP A 163 -4.58 -8.76 1.64
CA TRP A 163 -4.33 -8.51 0.22
C TRP A 163 -3.97 -7.05 0.01
N ILE A 164 -2.89 -6.81 -0.74
CA ILE A 164 -2.35 -5.49 -1.01
C ILE A 164 -2.29 -5.23 -2.50
N PHE A 165 -2.40 -3.96 -2.88
CA PHE A 165 -2.24 -3.52 -4.25
C PHE A 165 -1.33 -2.30 -4.36
N VAL A 166 -0.76 -2.12 -5.56
CA VAL A 166 -0.05 -0.91 -6.01
C VAL A 166 -0.54 -0.55 -7.40
N ILE A 167 -0.66 0.75 -7.68
CA ILE A 167 -0.83 1.32 -9.01
C ILE A 167 0.46 2.07 -9.34
N ASP A 168 1.20 1.61 -10.35
CA ASP A 168 2.43 2.26 -10.80
C ASP A 168 2.16 3.54 -11.60
N LEU A 169 3.22 4.20 -12.07
CA LEU A 169 3.11 5.44 -12.85
C LEU A 169 2.59 5.23 -14.29
N GLU A 170 2.47 3.98 -14.75
CA GLU A 170 1.86 3.61 -16.04
C GLU A 170 0.37 3.23 -15.86
N HIS A 171 -0.20 3.49 -14.67
CA HIS A 171 -1.56 3.10 -14.28
C HIS A 171 -1.81 1.58 -14.29
N LYS A 172 -0.76 0.75 -14.28
CA LYS A 172 -0.91 -0.70 -14.11
C LYS A 172 -1.11 -1.01 -12.63
N MET A 173 -2.10 -1.86 -12.37
CA MET A 173 -2.43 -2.31 -11.03
C MET A 173 -1.85 -3.70 -10.79
N TYR A 174 -1.19 -3.88 -9.65
CA TYR A 174 -0.65 -5.17 -9.20
C TYR A 174 -1.25 -5.53 -7.85
N LEU A 175 -1.52 -6.82 -7.63
CA LEU A 175 -2.19 -7.31 -6.43
C LEU A 175 -1.59 -8.64 -5.98
N ALA A 176 -1.38 -8.79 -4.66
CA ALA A 176 -0.87 -10.00 -4.06
C ALA A 176 -1.20 -10.09 -2.57
N ARG A 177 -1.07 -11.29 -2.00
CA ARG A 177 -1.12 -11.51 -0.55
C ARG A 177 0.16 -10.96 0.09
N LYS A 178 -0.01 -10.09 1.08
CA LYS A 178 1.09 -9.57 1.91
C LYS A 178 1.69 -10.69 2.75
N ARG A 179 3.02 -10.76 2.79
CA ARG A 179 3.80 -11.69 3.62
C ARG A 179 4.79 -10.88 4.44
N LYS A 180 4.57 -10.78 5.76
CA LYS A 180 5.43 -9.96 6.64
C LYS A 180 6.89 -10.37 6.51
N GLY A 181 7.77 -9.39 6.33
CA GLY A 181 9.21 -9.60 6.12
C GLY A 181 9.60 -10.10 4.72
N VAL A 182 8.64 -10.45 3.85
CA VAL A 182 8.94 -11.09 2.55
C VAL A 182 8.30 -10.36 1.37
N PHE A 183 7.04 -9.96 1.46
CA PHE A 183 6.33 -9.31 0.35
C PHE A 183 5.38 -8.22 0.85
N HIS A 184 5.61 -6.99 0.40
CA HIS A 184 4.90 -5.79 0.83
C HIS A 184 4.62 -4.89 -0.38
N HIS A 185 4.06 -3.69 -0.18
CA HIS A 185 3.74 -2.80 -1.31
C HIS A 185 4.98 -2.46 -2.16
N SER A 186 6.13 -2.21 -1.54
CA SER A 186 7.38 -1.91 -2.25
C SER A 186 7.86 -3.07 -3.12
N SER A 187 7.48 -4.32 -2.79
CA SER A 187 7.83 -5.54 -3.54
C SER A 187 7.46 -5.44 -5.02
N PHE A 188 6.28 -4.92 -5.34
CA PHE A 188 5.81 -4.86 -6.72
C PHE A 188 6.72 -4.04 -7.63
N VAL A 189 7.31 -2.96 -7.12
CA VAL A 189 7.97 -1.94 -7.95
C VAL A 189 9.43 -1.71 -7.56
N ALA A 190 10.01 -2.60 -6.76
CA ALA A 190 11.38 -2.46 -6.24
C ALA A 190 11.65 -1.08 -5.60
N GLY A 191 10.66 -0.54 -4.88
CA GLY A 191 10.75 0.78 -4.25
C GLY A 191 10.59 1.99 -5.18
N ALA A 192 10.33 1.79 -6.48
CA ALA A 192 10.04 2.88 -7.40
C ALA A 192 8.76 3.65 -7.01
N PRO A 193 8.60 4.91 -7.47
CA PRO A 193 7.42 5.72 -7.16
C PRO A 193 6.13 5.13 -7.73
N ILE A 194 5.01 5.42 -7.08
CA ILE A 194 3.69 4.88 -7.43
C ILE A 194 2.61 5.95 -7.36
N PHE A 195 1.46 5.75 -8.00
CA PHE A 195 0.30 6.64 -7.82
C PHE A 195 -0.49 6.31 -6.56
N ALA A 196 -0.71 5.04 -6.28
CA ALA A 196 -1.53 4.61 -5.15
C ALA A 196 -1.14 3.23 -4.63
N ALA A 197 -1.38 3.00 -3.35
CA ALA A 197 -1.24 1.71 -2.71
C ALA A 197 -2.32 1.54 -1.65
N GLY A 198 -2.69 0.30 -1.36
CA GLY A 198 -3.67 0.02 -0.33
C GLY A 198 -3.85 -1.45 -0.05
N LYS A 199 -4.90 -1.75 0.71
CA LYS A 199 -5.48 -3.08 0.83
C LYS A 199 -6.76 -3.14 0.01
N ILE A 200 -7.11 -4.33 -0.44
CA ILE A 200 -8.25 -4.54 -1.33
C ILE A 200 -8.87 -5.90 -1.06
N MET A 201 -10.19 -5.97 -1.17
CA MET A 201 -10.97 -7.20 -1.09
C MET A 201 -11.73 -7.39 -2.40
N ILE A 202 -11.63 -8.58 -2.99
CA ILE A 202 -12.23 -8.93 -4.28
C ILE A 202 -12.94 -10.29 -4.17
N GLN A 203 -14.22 -10.31 -4.55
CA GLN A 203 -15.01 -11.54 -4.63
C GLN A 203 -15.43 -11.81 -6.07
N GLN A 204 -14.97 -12.95 -6.62
CA GLN A 204 -15.27 -13.36 -7.99
C GLN A 204 -14.98 -12.26 -9.03
N GLY A 205 -13.85 -11.57 -8.90
CA GLY A 205 -13.44 -10.44 -9.74
C GLY A 205 -14.06 -9.09 -9.36
N GLN A 206 -15.12 -9.04 -8.55
CA GLN A 206 -15.72 -7.77 -8.14
C GLN A 206 -14.98 -7.18 -6.93
N ILE A 207 -14.54 -5.92 -7.03
CA ILE A 207 -13.98 -5.20 -5.89
C ILE A 207 -15.11 -4.90 -4.92
N ILE A 208 -14.99 -5.38 -3.68
CA ILE A 208 -16.00 -5.14 -2.64
C ILE A 208 -15.55 -4.06 -1.65
N ALA A 209 -14.24 -3.90 -1.44
CA ALA A 209 -13.71 -2.91 -0.52
C ALA A 209 -12.26 -2.54 -0.81
N ILE A 210 -11.91 -1.29 -0.48
CA ILE A 210 -10.57 -0.74 -0.60
C ILE A 210 -10.25 0.06 0.68
N GLU A 211 -9.08 -0.20 1.25
CA GLU A 211 -8.48 0.68 2.28
C GLU A 211 -7.20 1.29 1.69
N PRO A 212 -7.15 2.60 1.38
CA PRO A 212 -6.00 3.25 0.76
C PRO A 212 -4.89 3.52 1.78
N HIS A 213 -4.31 2.45 2.34
CA HIS A 213 -3.26 2.49 3.36
C HIS A 213 -2.05 1.65 2.96
N SER A 214 -0.87 2.29 3.01
CA SER A 214 0.42 1.61 2.93
C SER A 214 1.38 2.16 3.97
N GLY A 215 2.06 1.27 4.69
CA GLY A 215 3.17 1.66 5.57
C GLY A 215 4.39 2.16 4.80
N HIS A 216 4.63 1.62 3.59
CA HIS A 216 5.81 1.91 2.77
C HIS A 216 5.66 3.19 1.96
N PHE A 217 4.45 3.51 1.50
CA PHE A 217 4.20 4.66 0.62
C PHE A 217 3.39 5.78 1.29
N LYS A 218 2.64 5.47 2.35
CA LYS A 218 1.80 6.41 3.12
C LYS A 218 0.93 7.32 2.20
N PRO A 219 -0.04 6.74 1.48
CA PRO A 219 -0.86 7.45 0.50
C PRO A 219 -1.53 8.70 1.10
N THR A 220 -1.57 9.77 0.32
CA THR A 220 -2.22 11.05 0.62
C THR A 220 -3.60 11.14 -0.04
N LEU A 221 -4.32 12.25 0.18
CA LEU A 221 -5.56 12.54 -0.53
C LEU A 221 -5.36 12.60 -2.06
N LYS A 222 -4.23 13.14 -2.54
CA LYS A 222 -3.90 13.15 -3.98
C LYS A 222 -3.81 11.72 -4.54
N ASN A 223 -3.15 10.82 -3.80
CA ASN A 223 -3.03 9.41 -4.17
C ASN A 223 -4.39 8.70 -4.17
N LEU A 224 -5.26 9.03 -3.22
CA LEU A 224 -6.64 8.53 -3.19
C LEU A 224 -7.45 9.03 -4.40
N THR A 225 -7.32 10.30 -4.77
CA THR A 225 -7.97 10.83 -5.97
C THR A 225 -7.45 10.14 -7.24
N ALA A 226 -6.14 9.88 -7.34
CA ALA A 226 -5.54 9.14 -8.44
C ALA A 226 -6.07 7.69 -8.53
N LEU A 227 -6.22 7.01 -7.39
CA LEU A 227 -6.85 5.69 -7.29
C LEU A 227 -8.29 5.70 -7.83
N VAL A 228 -9.11 6.63 -7.35
CA VAL A 228 -10.52 6.78 -7.77
C VAL A 228 -10.62 7.06 -9.27
N ARG A 229 -9.78 7.95 -9.80
CA ARG A 229 -9.71 8.24 -11.24
C ARG A 229 -9.30 7.01 -12.04
N THR A 230 -8.28 6.28 -11.61
CA THR A 230 -7.80 5.07 -12.30
C THR A 230 -8.91 4.02 -12.38
N LEU A 231 -9.60 3.74 -11.27
CA LEU A 231 -10.70 2.78 -11.25
C LEU A 231 -11.88 3.22 -12.14
N ARG A 232 -12.24 4.51 -12.10
CA ARG A 232 -13.31 5.07 -12.97
C ARG A 232 -12.95 4.97 -14.45
N ASN A 233 -11.70 5.26 -14.82
CA ASN A 233 -11.22 5.17 -16.20
C ASN A 233 -11.20 3.71 -16.71
N GLN A 234 -11.15 2.75 -15.80
CA GLN A 234 -11.28 1.32 -16.07
C GLN A 234 -12.74 0.84 -15.98
N HIS A 235 -13.70 1.77 -15.95
CA HIS A 235 -15.15 1.52 -15.87
C HIS A 235 -15.60 0.72 -14.64
N VAL A 236 -14.78 0.68 -13.58
CA VAL A 236 -15.17 0.06 -12.32
C VAL A 236 -16.25 0.92 -11.66
N ASP A 237 -17.39 0.30 -11.32
CA ASP A 237 -18.46 0.95 -10.59
C ASP A 237 -18.03 1.21 -9.14
N LEU A 238 -17.77 2.48 -8.83
CA LEU A 238 -17.28 2.90 -7.52
C LEU A 238 -18.37 2.87 -6.45
N ASP A 239 -19.65 2.89 -6.84
CA ASP A 239 -20.77 2.89 -5.90
C ASP A 239 -20.93 1.52 -5.22
N LEU A 240 -20.36 0.47 -5.83
CA LEU A 240 -20.33 -0.89 -5.30
C LEU A 240 -19.13 -1.16 -4.37
N ILE A 241 -18.20 -0.21 -4.23
CA ILE A 241 -16.96 -0.38 -3.45
C ILE A 241 -17.10 0.30 -2.09
N ALA A 242 -16.89 -0.45 -1.01
CA ALA A 242 -16.67 0.14 0.31
C ALA A 242 -15.26 0.75 0.42
N PHE A 243 -15.17 2.08 0.43
CA PHE A 243 -13.92 2.76 0.79
C PHE A 243 -13.79 2.88 2.31
N ILE A 244 -12.86 2.11 2.87
CA ILE A 244 -12.60 2.01 4.31
C ILE A 244 -11.61 3.11 4.72
N ARG A 245 -11.98 3.91 5.72
CA ARG A 245 -11.12 4.99 6.24
C ARG A 245 -9.95 4.42 7.05
N PRO A 246 -8.69 4.73 6.69
CA PRO A 246 -7.55 4.33 7.51
C PRO A 246 -7.56 5.01 8.88
N LYS A 247 -7.21 4.28 9.97
CA LYS A 247 -7.21 4.83 11.35
C LYS A 247 -6.39 6.11 11.53
N LYS A 248 -5.29 6.26 10.78
CA LYS A 248 -4.39 7.43 10.86
C LYS A 248 -4.68 8.49 9.78
N TRP A 249 -5.86 8.47 9.16
CA TRP A 249 -6.24 9.45 8.15
C TRP A 249 -6.61 10.79 8.79
N SER A 250 -5.74 11.79 8.61
CA SER A 250 -5.79 13.08 9.29
C SER A 250 -6.76 14.09 8.66
N CYS A 251 -6.98 14.02 7.34
CA CYS A 251 -7.85 14.94 6.62
C CYS A 251 -9.31 14.45 6.59
N ALA A 252 -10.21 15.30 6.05
CA ALA A 252 -11.59 14.90 5.78
C ALA A 252 -11.64 13.62 4.92
N TRP A 253 -12.52 12.70 5.29
CA TRP A 253 -12.75 11.48 4.53
C TRP A 253 -13.82 11.74 3.47
N PRO A 254 -13.52 11.58 2.17
CA PRO A 254 -14.41 12.04 1.10
C PRO A 254 -15.57 11.08 0.79
N PHE A 255 -15.62 9.91 1.44
CA PHE A 255 -16.67 8.92 1.24
C PHE A 255 -17.64 8.90 2.41
N LEU A 256 -18.92 8.70 2.10
CA LEU A 256 -19.94 8.48 3.11
C LEU A 256 -19.71 7.14 3.82
N PRO A 257 -20.18 6.99 5.08
CA PRO A 257 -20.16 5.70 5.76
C PRO A 257 -20.89 4.65 4.92
N SER A 258 -20.18 3.60 4.52
CA SER A 258 -20.77 2.54 3.70
C SER A 258 -21.74 1.70 4.54
N HIS A 259 -22.82 1.20 3.93
CA HIS A 259 -23.72 0.23 4.56
C HIS A 259 -23.03 -1.12 4.85
N LEU A 260 -21.81 -1.33 4.36
CA LEU A 260 -20.97 -2.50 4.58
C LEU A 260 -20.13 -2.35 5.86
N SER A 261 -20.71 -1.82 6.94
CA SER A 261 -20.03 -1.52 8.20
C SER A 261 -19.33 -2.74 8.83
N GLU A 262 -19.77 -3.96 8.48
CA GLU A 262 -19.13 -5.22 8.92
C GLU A 262 -17.73 -5.44 8.31
N LEU A 263 -17.36 -4.75 7.22
CA LEU A 263 -16.05 -4.88 6.57
C LEU A 263 -14.96 -4.01 7.23
N GLU A 264 -15.32 -3.06 8.08
CA GLU A 264 -14.37 -2.18 8.76
C GLU A 264 -13.48 -2.93 9.77
N ASP A 265 -14.01 -3.99 10.39
CA ASP A 265 -13.29 -4.83 11.36
C ASP A 265 -12.27 -5.77 10.69
N LEU A 266 -12.54 -6.24 9.46
CA LEU A 266 -11.61 -7.11 8.71
C LEU A 266 -10.34 -6.37 8.23
N ALA A 267 -10.40 -5.05 8.09
CA ALA A 267 -9.25 -4.21 7.78
C ALA A 267 -8.33 -3.98 8.99
N SER A 268 -8.83 -4.27 10.21
CA SER A 268 -8.21 -3.97 11.50
C SER A 268 -7.27 -5.07 12.00
N ASP A 269 -6.18 -5.34 11.29
CA ASP A 269 -4.96 -5.83 11.93
C ASP A 269 -3.81 -4.87 11.64
N THR A 270 -3.87 -3.74 12.33
CA THR A 270 -2.78 -2.78 12.44
C THR A 270 -1.67 -3.36 13.31
N ASP A 271 -0.80 -4.16 12.69
CA ASP A 271 0.49 -4.55 13.26
C ASP A 271 1.44 -3.33 13.21
N TYR A 272 1.18 -2.33 14.06
CA TYR A 272 2.13 -1.27 14.37
C TYR A 272 3.03 -1.74 15.52
N CYS A 273 4.16 -2.36 15.22
CA CYS A 273 5.30 -2.30 16.12
C CYS A 273 6.21 -1.15 15.67
N TYR A 274 5.78 0.09 15.91
CA TYR A 274 6.70 1.23 15.97
C TYR A 274 6.07 2.39 16.73
N LYS A 275 6.63 2.70 17.91
CA LYS A 275 6.63 4.05 18.46
C LYS A 275 7.62 4.86 17.64
N SER A 276 7.12 5.87 16.95
CA SER A 276 7.97 6.82 16.26
C SER A 276 8.49 7.80 17.29
N ASP A 277 9.68 7.55 17.83
CA ASP A 277 10.45 8.59 18.51
C ASP A 277 11.01 9.52 17.43
N SER A 278 10.17 10.48 17.07
CA SER A 278 10.56 11.68 16.35
C SER A 278 9.99 12.85 17.14
N ASP A 279 10.62 13.10 18.29
CA ASP A 279 10.78 14.39 18.96
C ASP A 279 11.78 14.20 20.12
N GLU A 280 13.05 14.00 19.79
CA GLU A 280 14.12 14.50 20.67
C GLU A 280 14.50 15.87 20.12
N THR A 281 13.73 16.88 20.52
CA THR A 281 14.19 18.27 20.45
C THR A 281 15.28 18.46 21.50
N ASP A 282 16.42 18.99 21.06
CA ASP A 282 17.59 19.42 21.82
C ASP A 282 17.30 19.78 23.30
N GLY A 283 17.62 18.84 24.18
CA GLY A 283 17.84 19.13 25.59
C GLY A 283 19.19 19.83 25.75
N ALA A 284 19.19 21.16 25.65
CA ALA A 284 20.33 21.96 26.08
C ALA A 284 20.63 21.68 27.56
N PRO A 285 21.89 21.39 27.94
CA PRO A 285 22.22 21.12 29.34
C PRO A 285 22.15 22.42 30.14
N ASN A 286 21.22 22.45 31.10
CA ASN A 286 21.21 23.40 32.19
C ASN A 286 22.50 23.25 32.99
N GLY A 287 23.31 24.29 33.02
CA GLY A 287 24.45 24.37 33.92
C GLY A 287 25.27 25.61 33.69
N LEU A 288 25.02 26.65 34.50
CA LEU A 288 26.06 27.52 35.04
C LEU A 288 25.43 28.43 36.10
N GLY A 289 25.62 28.03 37.36
CA GLY A 289 25.44 28.93 38.49
C GLY A 289 26.42 30.09 38.42
N ARG A 290 25.96 31.28 38.79
CA ARG A 290 26.80 32.35 39.31
C ARG A 290 26.03 33.16 40.35
N ARG A 291 26.60 33.11 41.56
CA ARG A 291 26.51 34.02 42.71
C ARG A 291 25.23 34.01 43.53
#